data_AF-A0A937T4C5-F1
#
_entry.id   AF-A0A937T4C5-F1
#
_cell.length_a   1.000
_cell.length_b   1.000
_cell.length_c   1.000
_cell.angle_alpha   90.00
_cell.angle_beta   90.00
_cell.angle_gamma   90.00
#
_symmetry.space_group_name_H-M   'P 1'
#
loop_
_entity.id
_entity.type
_entity.pdbx_description
1 polymer ?
#
loop_
_entity_poly.entity_id
_entity_poly.type
_entity_poly.pdbx_seq_one_letter_code
_entity_poly.pdbx_strand_id
1 'polypeptide(L)' 'VTVEETKLAGARDFVVIPTLHSFIMNDTTTREYTSRFLEHGHFVSESLRRPIAPETDTGP' A
#
# COMPACT_ATOMS: atom_id res chain seq x y z
N VAL A 1 11.92 9.42 5.12
CA VAL A 1 10.80 8.65 4.56
C VAL A 1 9.66 8.67 5.56
N THR A 2 8.58 9.36 5.22
CA THR A 2 7.32 9.34 5.96
C THR A 2 6.33 8.40 5.28
N VAL A 3 5.28 7.98 5.98
CA VAL A 3 4.20 7.18 5.36
C VAL A 3 3.46 7.98 4.29
N GLU A 4 3.24 9.27 4.50
CA GLU A 4 2.51 10.14 3.56
C GLU A 4 3.21 10.21 2.20
N GLU A 5 4.53 10.37 2.18
CA GLU A 5 5.35 10.43 0.96
C GLU A 5 5.32 9.11 0.15
N THR A 6 4.89 8.00 0.74
CA THR A 6 4.81 6.69 0.06
C THR A 6 3.46 6.42 -0.59
N LYS A 7 2.46 7.28 -0.34
CA LYS A 7 1.14 7.14 -0.92
C LYS A 7 1.19 7.45 -2.41
N LEU A 8 0.71 6.51 -3.22
CA LEU A 8 0.53 6.70 -4.65
C LEU A 8 -0.94 6.99 -4.93
N ALA A 9 -1.24 8.17 -5.47
CA ALA A 9 -2.59 8.52 -5.85
C ALA A 9 -3.16 7.52 -6.88
N GLY A 10 -4.42 7.15 -6.71
CA GLY A 10 -5.07 6.12 -7.52
C GLY A 10 -4.61 4.68 -7.22
N ALA A 11 -3.79 4.45 -6.19
CA ALA A 11 -3.46 3.10 -5.75
C ALA A 11 -4.72 2.32 -5.37
N ARG A 12 -4.83 1.09 -5.88
CA ARG A 12 -6.01 0.23 -5.69
C ARG A 12 -6.12 -0.34 -4.27
N ASP A 13 -5.02 -0.38 -3.54
CA ASP A 13 -4.96 -0.82 -2.15
C ASP A 13 -3.75 -0.17 -1.46
N PHE A 14 -3.84 -0.01 -0.15
CA PHE A 14 -2.80 0.60 0.69
C PHE A 14 -2.87 0.05 2.11
N VAL A 15 -1.73 -0.24 2.71
CA VAL A 15 -1.63 -0.74 4.08
C VAL A 15 -0.44 -0.12 4.80
N VAL A 16 -0.60 0.09 6.11
CA VAL A 16 0.49 0.52 6.99
C VAL A 16 0.85 -0.66 7.89
N ILE A 17 2.15 -0.95 7.96
CA ILE A 17 2.70 -2.02 8.80
C ILE A 17 3.58 -1.36 9.88
N PRO A 18 3.46 -1.74 11.17
CA PRO A 18 4.23 -1.16 12.25
C PRO A 18 5.66 -1.72 12.28
N THR A 19 6.48 -1.37 11.29
CA THR A 19 7.90 -1.75 11.18
C THR A 19 8.77 -0.53 10.84
N LEU A 20 10.06 -0.61 11.13
CA LEU A 20 10.99 0.45 10.72
C LEU A 20 11.31 0.32 9.23
N HIS A 21 11.50 1.46 8.57
CA HIS A 21 11.79 1.51 7.14
C HIS A 21 12.96 0.60 6.72
N SER A 22 14.03 0.53 7.51
CA SER A 22 15.19 -0.33 7.24
C SER A 22 14.90 -1.83 7.32
N PHE A 23 13.82 -2.24 8.00
CA PHE A 23 13.46 -3.64 8.19
C PHE A 23 12.29 -4.09 7.31
N ILE A 24 11.61 -3.17 6.61
CA ILE A 24 10.39 -3.46 5.84
C ILE A 24 10.58 -4.59 4.82
N MET A 25 11.73 -4.66 4.16
CA MET A 25 12.01 -5.70 3.15
C MET A 25 12.14 -7.11 3.75
N ASN A 26 12.52 -7.20 5.03
CA ASN A 26 12.71 -8.46 5.75
C ASN A 26 11.52 -8.80 6.66
N ASP A 27 10.55 -7.90 6.82
CA ASP A 27 9.35 -8.14 7.60
C ASP A 27 8.48 -9.22 6.93
N THR A 28 8.02 -10.18 7.74
CA THR A 28 7.24 -11.32 7.22
C THR A 28 5.87 -10.85 6.69
N THR A 29 5.23 -9.91 7.39
CA THR A 29 3.94 -9.35 6.99
C THR A 29 4.06 -8.61 5.66
N THR A 30 5.11 -7.80 5.48
CA THR A 30 5.37 -7.11 4.21
C THR A 30 5.50 -8.12 3.07
N ARG A 31 6.30 -9.17 3.23
CA ARG A 31 6.51 -10.17 2.18
C ARG A 31 5.22 -10.92 1.83
N GLU A 32 4.43 -11.32 2.82
CA GLU A 32 3.14 -11.97 2.61
C GLU A 32 2.16 -11.07 1.86
N TYR A 33 2.03 -9.81 2.30
CA TYR A 33 1.16 -8.83 1.66
C TYR A 33 1.62 -8.52 0.23
N THR A 34 2.91 -8.37 -0.01
CA THR A 34 3.44 -8.19 -1.36
C THR A 34 3.09 -9.39 -2.26
N SER A 35 3.30 -10.63 -1.81
CA SER A 35 2.93 -11.82 -2.59
C SER A 35 1.44 -11.84 -2.93
N ARG A 36 0.57 -11.64 -1.93
CA ARG A 36 -0.89 -11.60 -2.12
C ARG A 36 -1.32 -10.49 -3.06
N PHE A 37 -0.71 -9.30 -2.97
CA PHE A 37 -1.05 -8.21 -3.88
C PHE A 37 -0.65 -8.52 -5.32
N LEU A 38 0.51 -9.14 -5.54
CA LEU A 38 0.94 -9.55 -6.87
C LEU A 38 0.04 -10.65 -7.45
N GLU A 39 -0.44 -11.57 -6.61
CA GLU A 39 -1.29 -12.70 -7.04
C GLU A 39 -2.77 -12.34 -7.19
N HIS A 40 -3.29 -11.44 -6.34
CA HIS A 40 -4.73 -11.19 -6.18
C HIS A 40 -5.13 -9.71 -6.21
N GLY A 41 -4.18 -8.80 -6.28
CA GLY A 41 -4.43 -7.35 -6.35
C GLY A 41 -4.91 -6.70 -5.04
N HIS A 42 -4.71 -7.35 -3.89
CA HIS A 42 -5.02 -6.82 -2.56
C HIS A 42 -4.08 -7.37 -1.48
N PHE A 43 -3.88 -6.63 -0.39
CA PHE A 43 -2.96 -7.02 0.69
C PHE A 43 -3.59 -7.99 1.71
N VAL A 44 -4.87 -7.82 2.04
CA VAL A 44 -5.57 -8.62 3.07
C VAL A 44 -6.69 -9.47 2.47
N SER A 45 -7.71 -8.83 1.91
CA SER A 45 -8.80 -9.44 1.15
C SER A 45 -9.38 -8.40 0.19
N GLU A 46 -10.12 -8.84 -0.84
CA GLU A 46 -10.75 -7.92 -1.79
C GLU A 46 -11.69 -6.91 -1.11
N SER A 47 -12.43 -7.35 -0.08
CA SER A 47 -13.39 -6.55 0.68
C SER A 47 -12.76 -5.60 1.70
N LEU A 48 -11.48 -5.80 2.05
CA LEU A 48 -10.76 -4.98 3.02
C LEU A 48 -9.77 -4.01 2.38
N ARG A 49 -9.80 -3.89 1.04
CA ARG A 49 -8.97 -2.93 0.31
C ARG A 49 -9.18 -1.51 0.81
N ARG A 50 -8.09 -0.75 0.83
CA ARG A 50 -8.08 0.67 1.18
C ARG A 50 -7.48 1.47 0.02
N PRO A 51 -8.27 1.78 -1.01
CA PRO A 51 -7.78 2.53 -2.15
C PRO A 51 -7.39 3.95 -1.74
N ILE A 52 -6.40 4.51 -2.45
CA ILE A 52 -6.05 5.92 -2.35
C ILE A 52 -6.76 6.64 -3.50
N ALA A 53 -7.45 7.73 -3.18
CA ALA A 53 -8.12 8.54 -4.20
C ALA A 53 -7.12 8.98 -5.29
N PRO A 54 -7.54 9.06 -6.56
CA PRO A 54 -6.74 9.72 -7.59
C PRO A 54 -6.54 11.19 -7.21
N GLU A 55 -5.45 11.80 -7.68
CA GLU A 55 -5.31 13.26 -7.57
C GLU A 55 -6.45 13.88 -8.37
N THR A 56 -7.28 14.69 -7.72
CA THR A 56 -8.21 15.55 -8.44
C THR A 56 -7.37 16.57 -9.17
N ASP A 57 -7.22 16.39 -10.49
CA ASP A 57 -6.72 17.40 -11.39
C ASP A 57 -7.60 18.64 -11.24
N THR A 58 -7.16 19.55 -10.36
CA THR A 58 -7.73 20.88 -10.25
C THR A 58 -6.97 21.68 -11.30
N GLY A 59 -7.39 21.48 -12.55
CA GLY A 59 -6.81 22.18 -13.70
C GLY A 59 -6.82 23.71 -13.51
N PRO A 60 -5.97 24.45 -14.24
CA PRO A 60 -5.89 25.90 -14.15
C PRO A 60 -7.19 26.61 -14.55
#